data_AF-A0A7L4R5C1-F1
#
_entry.id   AF-A0A7L4R5C1-F1
#
_cell.length_a   1.000
_cell.length_b   1.000
_cell.length_c   1.000
_cell.angle_alpha   90.00
_cell.angle_beta   90.00
_cell.angle_gamma   90.00
#
_symmetry.space_group_name_H-M   'P 1'
#
loop_
_entity.id
_entity.type
_entity.pdbx_description
1 polymer ?
#
loop_
_entity_poly.entity_id
_entity_poly.type
_entity_poly.pdbx_seq_one_letter_code
_entity_poly.pdbx_strand_id
1 'polypeptide(L)'
;MEKKEPDFSKLTERLATDTVLQFAVIAVTLVLYILTKSSIFGVLVMLEIVGIVALEVRHGVKKHGWKNELREVAISLGAILIIWLAAMFIMKTPVPLNAVVSCSMLPNIERGDLVVVQGTEPIGYEIQLTPEEFAQLNGSVTVHAPSGSNVTLKGSIYTYCAQYPSDPACRNFLSSPASFYETRGPFTFHYDNCLRESRENKYSLTTPCLSYVEVKGVRYSPDFTHDTIVYGPAQGDLYSLAGDIIHRLYFKVHVGDSTYYLTKGDNNPVMDIQEYSYPRVMGNSPPGNSQYKGKVIGRIPYIGYLKLFISGFFSETTNCDSTLEIPPA
;
A
#
# COMPACT_ATOMS: atom_id res chain seq x y z
N MET A 1 5.58 -46.17 37.50
CA MET A 1 6.11 -45.68 36.22
C MET A 1 6.67 -44.29 36.48
N GLU A 2 8.00 -44.20 36.57
CA GLU A 2 8.71 -42.95 36.79
C GLU A 2 8.71 -42.15 35.47
N LYS A 3 8.02 -41.01 35.43
CA LYS A 3 8.02 -40.11 34.28
C LYS A 3 9.41 -39.50 34.18
N LYS A 4 10.21 -39.94 33.20
CA LYS A 4 11.50 -39.35 32.88
C LYS A 4 11.27 -37.90 32.46
N GLU A 5 11.75 -36.94 33.26
CA GLU A 5 11.67 -35.53 32.89
C GLU A 5 12.45 -35.27 31.59
N PRO A 6 11.91 -34.45 30.68
CA PRO A 6 12.61 -34.13 29.45
C PRO A 6 13.92 -33.38 29.73
N ASP A 7 15.02 -33.95 29.24
CA ASP A 7 16.36 -33.34 29.33
C ASP A 7 16.48 -32.18 28.32
N PHE A 8 16.10 -30.98 28.78
CA PHE A 8 16.13 -29.76 27.98
C PHE A 8 17.54 -29.39 27.50
N SER A 9 18.60 -29.83 28.18
CA SER A 9 19.99 -29.51 27.80
C SER A 9 20.38 -30.16 26.46
N LYS A 10 20.01 -31.42 26.26
CA LYS A 10 20.22 -32.13 24.99
C LYS A 10 19.37 -31.56 23.85
N LEU A 11 18.17 -31.08 24.16
CA LEU A 11 17.32 -30.44 23.16
C LEU A 11 17.96 -29.13 22.69
N THR A 12 18.47 -28.29 23.60
CA THR A 12 19.14 -27.03 23.26
C THR A 12 20.41 -27.24 22.44
N GLU A 13 21.21 -28.27 22.74
CA GLU A 13 22.43 -28.59 21.98
C GLU A 13 22.09 -29.09 20.56
N ARG A 14 21.03 -29.89 20.43
CA ARG A 14 20.53 -30.35 19.14
C ARG A 14 19.95 -29.22 18.30
N LEU A 15 19.17 -28.31 18.91
CA LEU A 15 18.71 -27.09 18.23
C LEU A 15 19.88 -26.19 17.78
N ALA A 16 21.01 -26.17 18.48
CA ALA A 16 22.16 -25.35 18.10
C ALA A 16 23.00 -25.94 16.96
N THR A 17 22.83 -27.23 16.64
CA THR A 17 23.70 -27.97 15.71
C THR A 17 22.96 -28.54 14.50
N ASP A 18 21.64 -28.72 14.60
CA ASP A 18 20.79 -29.26 13.54
C ASP A 18 20.12 -28.12 12.76
N THR A 19 20.71 -27.76 11.62
CA THR A 19 20.21 -26.72 10.72
C THR A 19 18.78 -26.98 10.24
N VAL A 20 18.39 -28.25 10.05
CA VAL A 20 17.03 -28.60 9.62
C VAL A 20 16.04 -28.29 10.73
N LEU A 21 16.38 -28.64 11.97
CA LEU A 21 15.55 -28.33 13.13
C LEU A 21 15.41 -26.81 13.33
N GLN A 22 16.48 -26.04 13.13
CA GLN A 22 16.45 -24.57 13.21
C GLN A 22 15.50 -23.96 12.18
N PHE A 23 15.62 -24.37 10.91
CA PHE A 23 14.71 -23.90 9.86
C PHE A 23 13.27 -24.33 10.09
N ALA A 24 13.04 -25.53 10.64
CA ALA A 24 11.69 -25.99 11.00
C ALA A 24 11.08 -25.12 12.10
N VAL A 25 11.87 -24.74 13.12
CA VAL A 25 11.42 -23.84 14.19
C VAL A 25 11.07 -22.46 13.64
N ILE A 26 11.93 -21.86 12.81
CA ILE A 26 11.64 -20.59 12.12
C ILE A 26 10.38 -20.68 11.27
N ALA A 27 10.21 -21.77 10.52
CA ALA A 27 9.02 -21.94 9.69
C ALA A 27 7.75 -22.00 10.55
N VAL A 28 7.78 -22.73 11.66
CA VAL A 28 6.65 -22.81 12.59
C VAL A 28 6.36 -21.46 13.24
N THR A 29 7.37 -20.75 13.75
CA THR A 29 7.19 -19.43 14.38
C THR A 29 6.72 -18.38 13.36
N LEU A 30 7.21 -18.43 12.12
CA LEU A 30 6.74 -17.59 11.03
C LEU A 30 5.28 -17.89 10.66
N VAL A 31 4.89 -19.16 10.59
CA VAL A 31 3.48 -19.54 10.35
C VAL A 31 2.59 -19.05 11.50
N LEU A 32 3.02 -19.21 12.75
CA LEU A 32 2.30 -18.67 13.91
C LEU A 32 2.20 -17.15 13.86
N TYR A 33 3.26 -16.45 13.43
CA TYR A 33 3.22 -15.02 13.20
C TYR A 33 2.18 -14.64 12.14
N ILE A 34 2.16 -15.32 10.99
CA ILE A 34 1.20 -15.05 9.91
C ILE A 34 -0.24 -15.31 10.38
N LEU A 35 -0.49 -16.42 11.08
CA LEU A 35 -1.83 -16.82 11.51
C LEU A 35 -2.38 -15.95 12.64
N THR A 36 -1.54 -15.61 13.61
CA THR A 36 -1.99 -14.88 14.82
C THR A 36 -1.78 -13.38 14.71
N LYS A 37 -0.93 -12.93 13.77
CA LYS A 37 -0.45 -11.54 13.63
C LYS A 37 0.19 -10.98 14.90
N SER A 38 0.58 -11.85 15.84
CA SER A 38 1.15 -11.45 17.13
C SER A 38 2.61 -11.04 16.97
N SER A 39 2.94 -9.84 17.42
CA SER A 39 4.31 -9.30 17.39
C SER A 39 5.32 -10.18 18.14
N ILE A 40 4.86 -10.96 19.13
CA ILE A 40 5.71 -11.90 19.89
C ILE A 40 6.35 -12.92 18.94
N PHE A 41 5.57 -13.53 18.04
CA PHE A 41 6.11 -14.51 17.10
C PHE A 41 7.04 -13.85 16.07
N GLY A 42 6.76 -12.61 15.66
CA GLY A 42 7.67 -11.85 14.81
C GLY A 42 9.03 -11.62 15.49
N VAL A 43 9.03 -11.21 16.76
CA VAL A 43 10.27 -11.05 17.55
C VAL A 43 11.00 -12.39 17.71
N LEU A 44 10.28 -13.49 17.94
CA LEU A 44 10.89 -14.82 18.02
C LEU A 44 11.57 -15.21 16.69
N VAL A 45 10.91 -15.02 15.55
CA VAL A 45 11.52 -15.25 14.22
C VAL A 45 12.80 -14.44 14.06
N MET A 46 12.81 -13.17 14.49
CA MET A 46 14.00 -12.32 14.42
C MET A 46 15.14 -12.84 15.28
N LEU A 47 14.86 -13.22 16.53
CA LEU A 47 15.86 -13.76 17.45
C LEU A 47 16.41 -15.10 16.94
N GLU A 48 15.56 -15.93 16.34
CA GLU A 48 15.97 -17.19 15.72
C GLU A 48 16.90 -16.95 14.52
N ILE A 49 16.56 -16.03 13.61
CA ILE A 49 17.42 -15.67 12.48
C ILE A 49 18.77 -15.14 12.97
N VAL A 50 18.77 -14.20 13.93
CA VAL A 50 20.01 -13.66 14.52
C VAL A 50 20.83 -14.76 15.19
N GLY A 51 20.16 -15.67 15.91
CA GLY A 51 20.77 -16.82 16.56
C GLY A 51 21.45 -17.75 15.57
N ILE A 52 20.76 -18.13 14.49
CA ILE A 52 21.31 -18.98 13.42
C ILE A 52 22.53 -18.32 12.79
N VAL A 53 22.40 -17.05 12.36
CA VAL A 53 23.50 -16.32 11.73
C VAL A 53 24.70 -16.25 12.69
N ALA A 54 24.47 -15.97 13.98
CA ALA A 54 25.55 -15.93 14.96
C ALA A 54 26.23 -17.29 15.18
N LEU A 55 25.46 -18.38 15.20
CA LEU A 55 25.98 -19.74 15.34
C LEU A 55 26.76 -20.17 14.09
N GLU A 56 26.26 -19.86 12.90
CA GLU A 56 26.90 -20.14 11.62
C GLU A 56 28.23 -19.40 11.51
N VAL A 57 28.24 -18.10 11.78
CA VAL A 57 29.48 -17.29 11.80
C VAL A 57 30.47 -17.84 12.84
N ARG A 58 30.00 -18.19 14.05
CA ARG A 58 30.90 -18.75 15.10
C ARG A 58 31.49 -20.09 14.67
N HIS A 59 30.70 -20.95 14.03
CA HIS A 59 31.16 -22.25 13.55
C HIS A 59 32.16 -22.08 12.40
N GLY A 60 31.84 -21.23 11.43
CA GLY A 60 32.70 -20.91 10.30
C GLY A 60 34.04 -20.31 10.72
N VAL A 61 34.03 -19.33 11.63
CA VAL A 61 35.25 -18.74 12.20
C VAL A 61 36.15 -19.79 12.85
N LYS A 62 35.58 -20.73 13.60
CA LYS A 62 36.37 -21.80 14.25
C LYS A 62 36.99 -22.75 13.24
N LYS A 63 36.31 -23.03 12.13
CA LYS A 63 36.70 -24.05 11.16
C LYS A 63 37.64 -23.51 10.08
N HIS A 64 37.35 -22.31 9.58
CA HIS A 64 38.01 -21.72 8.41
C HIS A 64 38.69 -20.38 8.72
N GLY A 65 38.48 -19.81 9.90
CA GLY A 65 39.09 -18.54 10.32
C GLY A 65 38.36 -17.30 9.78
N TRP A 66 38.50 -16.18 10.50
CA TRP A 66 37.81 -14.92 10.21
C TRP A 66 37.97 -14.38 8.78
N LYS A 67 39.13 -14.58 8.15
CA LYS A 67 39.38 -14.07 6.79
C LYS A 67 38.50 -14.76 5.74
N ASN A 68 38.25 -16.06 5.91
CA ASN A 68 37.42 -16.81 4.98
C ASN A 68 35.94 -16.49 5.19
N GLU A 69 35.48 -16.40 6.43
CA GLU A 69 34.10 -15.98 6.74
C GLU A 69 33.78 -14.59 6.18
N LEU A 70 34.68 -13.62 6.37
CA LEU A 70 34.50 -12.28 5.80
C LEU A 70 34.43 -12.30 4.27
N ARG A 71 35.24 -13.16 3.63
CA ARG A 71 35.21 -13.34 2.17
C ARG A 71 33.88 -13.94 1.71
N GLU A 72 33.38 -14.96 2.39
CA GLU A 72 32.11 -15.61 2.05
C GLU A 72 30.92 -14.66 2.23
N VAL A 73 30.86 -13.93 3.34
CA VAL A 73 29.84 -12.88 3.56
C VAL A 73 29.93 -11.82 2.47
N ALA A 74 31.13 -11.35 2.13
CA ALA A 74 31.31 -10.36 1.06
C ALA A 74 30.85 -10.90 -0.31
N ILE A 75 31.14 -12.16 -0.64
CA ILE A 75 30.67 -12.81 -1.87
C ILE A 75 29.14 -12.89 -1.88
N SER A 76 28.51 -13.31 -0.79
CA SER A 76 27.05 -13.41 -0.67
C SER A 76 26.37 -12.06 -0.83
N LEU A 77 26.87 -11.02 -0.17
CA LEU A 77 26.36 -9.65 -0.33
C LEU A 77 26.56 -9.14 -1.75
N GLY A 78 27.70 -9.43 -2.37
CA GLY A 78 27.96 -9.12 -3.77
C GLY A 78 26.99 -9.82 -4.72
N ALA A 79 26.71 -11.10 -4.50
CA ALA A 79 25.73 -11.86 -5.29
C ALA A 79 24.31 -11.31 -5.14
N ILE A 80 23.88 -11.01 -3.91
CA ILE A 80 22.56 -10.38 -3.65
C ILE A 80 22.46 -9.03 -4.37
N LEU A 81 23.50 -8.19 -4.30
CA LEU A 81 23.53 -6.91 -5.00
C LEU A 81 23.43 -7.11 -6.52
N ILE A 82 24.20 -8.04 -7.10
CA ILE A 82 24.15 -8.34 -8.53
C ILE A 82 22.76 -8.81 -8.95
N ILE A 83 22.13 -9.71 -8.19
CA ILE A 83 20.77 -10.18 -8.44
C ILE A 83 19.78 -9.01 -8.40
N TRP A 84 19.90 -8.12 -7.41
CA TRP A 84 19.06 -6.94 -7.29
C TRP A 84 19.24 -5.97 -8.47
N LEU A 85 20.49 -5.67 -8.86
CA LEU A 85 20.80 -4.83 -10.02
C LEU A 85 20.27 -5.45 -11.32
N ALA A 86 20.44 -6.77 -11.50
CA ALA A 86 19.90 -7.50 -12.64
C ALA A 86 18.38 -7.44 -12.69
N ALA A 87 17.71 -7.62 -11.54
CA ALA A 87 16.26 -7.49 -11.44
C ALA A 87 15.80 -6.07 -11.82
N MET A 88 16.44 -5.02 -11.32
CA MET A 88 16.12 -3.64 -11.71
C MET A 88 16.26 -3.41 -13.21
N PHE A 89 17.32 -3.95 -13.83
CA PHE A 89 17.57 -3.84 -15.26
C PHE A 89 16.51 -4.59 -16.09
N ILE A 90 16.23 -5.85 -15.75
CA ILE A 90 15.25 -6.70 -16.45
C ILE A 90 13.84 -6.12 -16.32
N MET A 91 13.47 -5.72 -15.11
CA MET A 91 12.14 -5.20 -14.80
C MET A 91 11.97 -3.73 -15.19
N LYS A 92 13.05 -3.04 -15.59
CA LYS A 92 13.09 -1.62 -15.95
C LYS A 92 12.55 -0.69 -14.85
N THR A 93 12.75 -1.05 -13.59
CA THR A 93 12.27 -0.27 -12.43
C THR A 93 13.33 -0.24 -11.33
N PRO A 94 13.43 0.86 -10.55
CA PRO A 94 14.28 0.88 -9.36
C PRO A 94 13.76 0.00 -8.21
N VAL A 95 12.52 -0.48 -8.26
CA VAL A 95 11.88 -1.25 -7.17
C VAL A 95 11.19 -2.51 -7.71
N PRO A 96 11.92 -3.50 -8.24
CA PRO A 96 11.35 -4.70 -8.87
C PRO A 96 10.45 -5.51 -7.93
N LEU A 97 10.62 -5.36 -6.62
CA LEU A 97 9.81 -5.97 -5.57
C LEU A 97 9.40 -4.92 -4.54
N ASN A 98 8.11 -4.89 -4.16
CA ASN A 98 7.62 -4.02 -3.09
C ASN A 98 6.64 -4.76 -2.17
N ALA A 99 6.56 -4.36 -0.89
CA ALA A 99 5.62 -4.98 0.07
C ALA A 99 4.46 -4.04 0.33
N VAL A 100 3.27 -4.61 0.43
CA VAL A 100 2.03 -3.88 0.65
C VAL A 100 1.87 -3.60 2.14
N VAL A 101 1.90 -2.32 2.51
CA VAL A 101 1.91 -1.86 3.91
C VAL A 101 0.51 -1.58 4.49
N SER A 102 -0.52 -1.49 3.65
CA SER A 102 -1.88 -1.09 4.06
C SER A 102 -2.97 -1.94 3.39
N CYS A 103 -4.21 -1.71 3.79
CA CYS A 103 -5.40 -2.39 3.27
C CYS A 103 -6.20 -1.55 2.25
N SER A 104 -5.58 -0.52 1.66
CA SER A 104 -6.23 0.36 0.67
C SER A 104 -6.52 -0.32 -0.66
N MET A 105 -5.90 -1.47 -0.95
CA MET A 105 -6.09 -2.22 -2.20
C MET A 105 -6.96 -3.48 -2.05
N LEU A 106 -7.61 -3.67 -0.90
CA LEU A 106 -8.56 -4.78 -0.74
C LEU A 106 -9.74 -4.65 -1.74
N PRO A 107 -10.30 -5.77 -2.21
CA PRO A 107 -9.87 -7.15 -1.96
C PRO A 107 -8.74 -7.63 -2.92
N ASN A 108 -8.34 -6.81 -3.89
CA ASN A 108 -7.47 -7.24 -4.98
C ASN A 108 -6.02 -7.50 -4.57
N ILE A 109 -5.50 -6.71 -3.62
CA ILE A 109 -4.15 -6.87 -3.06
C ILE A 109 -4.24 -6.75 -1.55
N GLU A 110 -3.65 -7.72 -0.83
CA GLU A 110 -3.69 -7.77 0.63
C GLU A 110 -2.44 -7.15 1.25
N ARG A 111 -2.60 -6.60 2.46
CA ARG A 111 -1.46 -6.23 3.29
C ARG A 111 -0.56 -7.45 3.51
N GLY A 112 0.75 -7.25 3.38
CA GLY A 112 1.72 -8.33 3.50
C GLY A 112 1.94 -9.12 2.22
N ASP A 113 1.25 -8.79 1.11
CA ASP A 113 1.66 -9.26 -0.20
C ASP A 113 2.99 -8.63 -0.61
N LEU A 114 3.81 -9.39 -1.33
CA LEU A 114 4.96 -8.88 -2.07
C LEU A 114 4.56 -8.74 -3.54
N VAL A 115 4.55 -7.51 -4.07
CA VAL A 115 4.23 -7.23 -5.47
C VAL A 115 5.49 -7.21 -6.34
N VAL A 116 5.35 -7.72 -7.56
CA VAL A 116 6.37 -7.67 -8.62
C VAL A 116 6.06 -6.48 -9.52
N VAL A 117 7.03 -5.59 -9.67
CA VAL A 117 6.85 -4.30 -10.35
C VAL A 117 7.65 -4.26 -11.64
N GLN A 118 7.05 -3.75 -12.71
CA GLN A 118 7.68 -3.57 -14.01
C GLN A 118 7.55 -2.11 -14.48
N GLY A 119 8.65 -1.48 -14.88
CA GLY A 119 8.67 -0.08 -15.36
C GLY A 119 8.29 0.09 -16.82
N THR A 120 7.22 -0.57 -17.25
CA THR A 120 6.59 -0.36 -18.57
C THR A 120 5.37 0.53 -18.44
N GLU A 121 4.96 1.18 -19.51
CA GLU A 121 3.78 2.06 -19.48
C GLU A 121 2.52 1.34 -18.95
N PRO A 122 1.80 1.96 -17.99
CA PRO A 122 0.58 1.40 -17.44
C PRO A 122 -0.65 1.72 -18.30
N ILE A 123 -1.69 0.90 -18.14
CA ILE A 123 -3.00 1.06 -18.78
C ILE A 123 -3.95 1.80 -17.84
N GLY A 124 -4.55 2.89 -18.34
CA GLY A 124 -5.57 3.70 -17.70
C GLY A 124 -6.18 4.65 -18.72
N TYR A 125 -7.19 5.44 -18.34
CA TYR A 125 -7.77 6.43 -19.24
C TYR A 125 -6.75 7.50 -19.60
N GLU A 126 -6.69 7.91 -20.86
CA GLU A 126 -5.79 8.96 -21.34
C GLU A 126 -6.51 10.28 -21.51
N ILE A 127 -5.99 11.34 -20.89
CA ILE A 127 -6.59 12.68 -20.93
C ILE A 127 -5.51 13.71 -21.25
N GLN A 128 -5.83 14.64 -22.15
CA GLN A 128 -4.99 15.79 -22.44
C GLN A 128 -5.51 17.04 -21.72
N LEU A 129 -4.62 17.68 -20.95
CA LEU A 129 -4.88 18.97 -20.31
C LEU A 129 -3.85 20.02 -20.74
N THR A 130 -4.27 21.28 -20.67
CA THR A 130 -3.37 22.43 -20.70
C THR A 130 -2.65 22.58 -19.35
N PRO A 131 -1.49 23.27 -19.29
CA PRO A 131 -0.82 23.57 -18.02
C PRO A 131 -1.74 24.30 -17.02
N GLU A 132 -2.59 25.20 -17.50
CA GLU A 132 -3.54 25.96 -16.69
C GLU A 132 -4.63 25.05 -16.09
N GLU A 133 -5.19 24.15 -16.89
CA GLU A 133 -6.15 23.14 -16.43
C GLU A 133 -5.53 22.19 -15.41
N PHE A 134 -4.29 21.76 -15.62
CA PHE A 134 -3.57 20.89 -14.70
C PHE A 134 -3.26 21.60 -13.37
N ALA A 135 -2.85 22.86 -13.40
CA ALA A 135 -2.56 23.63 -12.18
C ALA A 135 -3.76 23.74 -11.23
N GLN A 136 -4.99 23.72 -11.78
CA GLN A 136 -6.22 23.73 -11.00
C GLN A 136 -6.42 22.45 -10.17
N LEU A 137 -5.74 21.34 -10.51
CA LEU A 137 -5.76 20.09 -9.76
C LEU A 137 -5.05 20.13 -8.41
N ASN A 138 -4.26 21.17 -8.10
CA ASN A 138 -3.62 21.34 -6.79
C ASN A 138 -4.31 22.41 -5.93
N GLY A 139 -5.43 22.97 -6.42
CA GLY A 139 -6.17 24.05 -5.76
C GLY A 139 -7.24 23.57 -4.78
N SER A 140 -7.99 24.55 -4.26
CA SER A 140 -9.23 24.30 -3.52
C SER A 140 -10.30 23.68 -4.42
N VAL A 141 -11.20 22.91 -3.83
CA VAL A 141 -12.30 22.22 -4.50
C VAL A 141 -13.60 22.95 -4.22
N THR A 142 -14.47 23.09 -5.22
CA THR A 142 -15.83 23.60 -5.02
C THR A 142 -16.81 22.43 -4.96
N VAL A 143 -17.44 22.25 -3.81
CA VAL A 143 -18.50 21.27 -3.56
C VAL A 143 -19.84 21.92 -3.86
N HIS A 144 -20.63 21.26 -4.69
CA HIS A 144 -21.96 21.69 -5.08
C HIS A 144 -22.99 20.83 -4.34
N ALA A 145 -23.80 21.48 -3.51
CA ALA A 145 -24.86 20.83 -2.74
C ALA A 145 -26.24 21.05 -3.38
N PRO A 146 -27.24 20.20 -3.10
CA PRO A 146 -28.59 20.31 -3.68
C PRO A 146 -29.31 21.61 -3.31
N SER A 147 -28.96 22.21 -2.17
CA SER A 147 -29.51 23.48 -1.72
C SER A 147 -29.07 24.69 -2.56
N GLY A 148 -28.20 24.48 -3.56
CA GLY A 148 -27.56 25.53 -4.34
C GLY A 148 -26.45 26.27 -3.59
N SER A 149 -26.06 25.77 -2.41
CA SER A 149 -24.97 26.35 -1.61
C SER A 149 -23.64 25.72 -2.04
N ASN A 150 -22.72 26.55 -2.53
CA ASN A 150 -21.38 26.11 -2.91
C ASN A 150 -20.42 26.30 -1.74
N VAL A 151 -19.67 25.25 -1.40
CA VAL A 151 -18.66 25.29 -0.34
C VAL A 151 -17.28 25.08 -0.96
N THR A 152 -16.31 25.89 -0.57
CA THR A 152 -14.92 25.73 -1.00
C THR A 152 -14.12 25.00 0.08
N LEU A 153 -13.52 23.87 -0.28
CA LEU A 153 -12.73 23.01 0.60
C LEU A 153 -11.30 22.83 0.08
N LYS A 154 -10.39 22.32 0.92
CA LYS A 154 -9.02 21.98 0.51
C LYS A 154 -8.88 20.52 0.06
N GLY A 155 -9.68 19.62 0.64
CA GLY A 155 -9.89 18.27 0.16
C GLY A 155 -11.30 18.06 -0.37
N SER A 156 -11.67 16.81 -0.55
CA SER A 156 -13.05 16.42 -0.87
C SER A 156 -14.05 16.70 0.26
N ILE A 157 -15.34 16.76 -0.09
CA ILE A 157 -16.41 16.72 0.91
C ILE A 157 -16.32 15.46 1.79
N TYR A 158 -15.92 14.33 1.21
CA TYR A 158 -15.72 13.09 1.95
C TYR A 158 -14.67 13.25 3.06
N THR A 159 -13.46 13.70 2.72
CA THR A 159 -12.37 13.87 3.70
C THR A 159 -12.65 14.95 4.72
N TYR A 160 -13.35 16.02 4.32
CA TYR A 160 -13.83 17.03 5.24
C TYR A 160 -14.79 16.43 6.27
N CYS A 161 -15.80 15.66 5.82
CA CYS A 161 -16.79 15.06 6.70
C CYS A 161 -16.26 13.94 7.59
N ALA A 162 -15.20 13.25 7.16
CA ALA A 162 -14.47 12.32 8.02
C ALA A 162 -13.79 13.02 9.22
N GLN A 163 -13.43 14.31 9.08
CA GLN A 163 -12.75 15.08 10.12
C GLN A 163 -13.67 16.03 10.89
N TYR A 164 -14.79 16.45 10.28
CA TYR A 164 -15.78 17.38 10.85
C TYR A 164 -17.21 16.82 10.75
N PRO A 165 -17.50 15.64 11.34
CA PRO A 165 -18.79 14.95 11.15
C PRO A 165 -20.00 15.69 11.72
N SER A 166 -19.78 16.67 12.61
CA SER A 166 -20.85 17.47 13.22
C SER A 166 -21.38 18.58 12.31
N ASP A 167 -20.67 18.91 11.23
CA ASP A 167 -21.10 19.95 10.28
C ASP A 167 -22.44 19.57 9.62
N PRO A 168 -23.43 20.48 9.56
CA PRO A 168 -24.71 20.21 8.90
C PRO A 168 -24.58 19.74 7.44
N ALA A 169 -23.61 20.27 6.69
CA ALA A 169 -23.35 19.85 5.31
C ALA A 169 -22.93 18.37 5.25
N CYS A 170 -22.21 17.89 6.25
CA CYS A 170 -21.77 16.51 6.34
C CYS A 170 -22.90 15.53 6.62
N ARG A 171 -23.89 15.91 7.43
CA ARG A 171 -25.10 15.08 7.61
C ARG A 171 -25.86 14.91 6.30
N ASN A 172 -26.00 15.98 5.53
CA ASN A 172 -26.68 15.95 4.23
C ASN A 172 -25.90 15.10 3.20
N PHE A 173 -24.57 15.24 3.19
CA PHE A 173 -23.70 14.44 2.33
C PHE A 173 -23.78 12.95 2.68
N LEU A 174 -23.73 12.60 3.97
CA LEU A 174 -23.83 11.21 4.42
C LEU A 174 -25.19 10.58 4.13
N SER A 175 -26.29 11.36 4.17
CA SER A 175 -27.62 10.84 3.88
C SER A 175 -27.92 10.70 2.38
N SER A 176 -27.33 11.58 1.55
CA SER A 176 -27.67 11.71 0.14
C SER A 176 -26.44 12.02 -0.73
N PRO A 177 -25.39 11.17 -0.73
CA PRO A 177 -24.13 11.49 -1.40
C PRO A 177 -24.28 11.73 -2.91
N ALA A 178 -25.18 11.00 -3.58
CA ALA A 178 -25.47 11.17 -5.01
C ALA A 178 -25.99 12.56 -5.42
N SER A 179 -26.38 13.37 -4.45
CA SER A 179 -26.84 14.73 -4.67
C SER A 179 -25.71 15.77 -4.58
N PHE A 180 -24.50 15.33 -4.26
CA PHE A 180 -23.29 16.13 -4.19
C PHE A 180 -22.34 15.75 -5.32
N TYR A 181 -21.68 16.77 -5.85
CA TYR A 181 -20.51 16.60 -6.70
C TYR A 181 -19.50 17.69 -6.37
N GLU A 182 -18.25 17.43 -6.71
CA GLU A 182 -17.19 18.41 -6.48
C GLU A 182 -16.42 18.68 -7.76
N THR A 183 -16.02 19.93 -7.94
CA THR A 183 -15.32 20.40 -9.13
C THR A 183 -13.91 20.81 -8.79
N ARG A 184 -12.96 20.34 -9.58
CA ARG A 184 -11.53 20.65 -9.47
C ARG A 184 -10.95 20.85 -10.87
N GLY A 185 -10.92 22.10 -11.30
CA GLY A 185 -10.57 22.44 -12.68
C GLY A 185 -11.47 21.69 -13.68
N PRO A 186 -10.91 20.94 -14.64
CA PRO A 186 -11.70 20.23 -15.65
C PRO A 186 -12.36 18.94 -15.13
N PHE A 187 -12.12 18.55 -13.87
CA PHE A 187 -12.66 17.34 -13.27
C PHE A 187 -13.89 17.64 -12.41
N THR A 188 -14.90 16.79 -12.55
CA THR A 188 -16.07 16.73 -11.66
C THR A 188 -16.16 15.34 -11.07
N PHE A 189 -16.12 15.24 -9.74
CA PHE A 189 -16.17 13.97 -9.02
C PHE A 189 -17.57 13.79 -8.46
N HIS A 190 -18.21 12.69 -8.84
CA HIS A 190 -19.58 12.37 -8.46
C HIS A 190 -19.58 11.26 -7.42
N TYR A 191 -20.41 11.44 -6.41
CA TYR A 191 -20.50 10.51 -5.29
C TYR A 191 -21.72 9.60 -5.40
N ASP A 192 -21.68 8.47 -4.71
CA ASP A 192 -22.85 7.64 -4.45
C ASP A 192 -22.66 6.86 -3.14
N ASN A 193 -23.65 6.06 -2.80
CA ASN A 193 -23.62 5.10 -1.71
C ASN A 193 -22.91 3.82 -2.17
N CYS A 194 -21.73 3.54 -1.63
CA CYS A 194 -21.06 2.25 -1.77
C CYS A 194 -21.40 1.32 -0.61
N LEU A 195 -21.29 0.02 -0.88
CA LEU A 195 -21.37 -1.00 0.16
C LEU A 195 -19.98 -1.21 0.77
N ARG A 196 -19.89 -1.12 2.09
CA ARG A 196 -18.70 -1.50 2.85
C ARG A 196 -19.01 -2.75 3.67
N GLU A 197 -18.40 -3.86 3.30
CA GLU A 197 -18.66 -5.16 3.91
C GLU A 197 -17.59 -5.51 4.93
N SER A 198 -18.00 -5.91 6.14
CA SER A 198 -17.07 -6.42 7.15
C SER A 198 -16.61 -7.83 6.81
N ARG A 199 -15.30 -8.04 6.78
CA ARG A 199 -14.66 -9.36 6.57
C ARG A 199 -14.84 -10.30 7.75
N GLU A 200 -14.95 -9.76 8.97
CA GLU A 200 -15.06 -10.56 10.20
C GLU A 200 -16.51 -10.82 10.61
N ASN A 201 -17.31 -9.76 10.66
CA ASN A 201 -18.62 -9.79 11.30
C ASN A 201 -19.80 -9.85 10.32
N LYS A 202 -19.52 -9.95 9.00
CA LYS A 202 -20.51 -10.11 7.91
C LYS A 202 -21.66 -9.10 7.93
N TYR A 203 -21.46 -7.93 8.50
CA TYR A 203 -22.39 -6.82 8.35
C TYR A 203 -21.94 -5.96 7.16
N SER A 204 -22.90 -5.35 6.47
CA SER A 204 -22.63 -4.41 5.40
C SER A 204 -23.20 -3.05 5.77
N LEU A 205 -22.39 -2.00 5.64
CA LEU A 205 -22.78 -0.62 5.87
C LEU A 205 -22.75 0.14 4.56
N THR A 206 -23.59 1.14 4.45
CA THR A 206 -23.50 2.10 3.34
C THR A 206 -22.55 3.22 3.71
N THR A 207 -21.65 3.59 2.80
CA THR A 207 -20.76 4.73 2.98
C THR A 207 -20.67 5.53 1.69
N PRO A 208 -20.59 6.88 1.75
CA PRO A 208 -20.31 7.66 0.56
C PRO A 208 -18.98 7.26 -0.08
N CYS A 209 -18.96 7.23 -1.39
CA CYS A 209 -17.78 6.94 -2.18
C CYS A 209 -17.85 7.65 -3.53
N LEU A 210 -16.71 7.75 -4.19
CA LEU A 210 -16.63 8.16 -5.58
C LEU A 210 -17.27 7.10 -6.48
N SER A 211 -18.27 7.52 -7.25
CA SER A 211 -18.99 6.68 -8.20
C SER A 211 -18.39 6.79 -9.60
N TYR A 212 -18.21 8.01 -10.10
CA TYR A 212 -17.57 8.26 -11.39
C TYR A 212 -16.94 9.65 -11.42
N VAL A 213 -16.12 9.89 -12.43
CA VAL A 213 -15.45 11.16 -12.66
C VAL A 213 -15.81 11.66 -14.05
N GLU A 214 -16.23 12.90 -14.17
CA GLU A 214 -16.39 13.57 -15.46
C GLU A 214 -15.19 14.45 -15.73
N VAL A 215 -14.65 14.36 -16.94
CA VAL A 215 -13.58 15.26 -17.39
C VAL A 215 -14.01 15.91 -18.69
N LYS A 216 -14.13 17.24 -18.67
CA LYS A 216 -14.63 18.04 -19.81
C LYS A 216 -15.97 17.51 -20.36
N GLY A 217 -16.86 17.07 -19.47
CA GLY A 217 -18.20 16.56 -19.79
C GLY A 217 -18.24 15.09 -20.25
N VAL A 218 -17.11 14.39 -20.27
CA VAL A 218 -17.07 12.95 -20.57
C VAL A 218 -17.01 12.17 -19.26
N ARG A 219 -17.94 11.21 -19.08
CA ARG A 219 -18.01 10.35 -17.89
C ARG A 219 -17.04 9.18 -17.99
N TYR A 220 -16.29 8.96 -16.91
CA TYR A 220 -15.36 7.86 -16.70
C TYR A 220 -15.73 7.12 -15.42
N SER A 221 -16.08 5.84 -15.56
CA SER A 221 -16.38 4.97 -14.43
C SER A 221 -15.12 4.21 -13.98
N PRO A 222 -15.06 3.77 -12.70
CA PRO A 222 -14.02 2.87 -12.22
C PRO A 222 -13.87 1.64 -13.12
N ASP A 223 -12.64 1.35 -13.53
CA ASP A 223 -12.30 0.19 -14.35
C ASP A 223 -11.23 -0.65 -13.63
N PHE A 224 -11.63 -1.83 -13.16
CA PHE A 224 -10.74 -2.77 -12.46
C PHE A 224 -9.83 -3.57 -13.40
N THR A 225 -9.92 -3.37 -14.71
CA THR A 225 -8.97 -3.88 -15.70
C THR A 225 -7.75 -2.98 -15.87
N HIS A 226 -7.80 -1.73 -15.40
CA HIS A 226 -6.65 -0.84 -15.38
C HIS A 226 -5.52 -1.33 -14.47
N ASP A 227 -4.30 -0.94 -14.82
CA ASP A 227 -3.10 -1.36 -14.09
C ASP A 227 -3.08 -0.78 -12.67
N THR A 228 -2.58 -1.57 -11.71
CA THR A 228 -2.13 -1.05 -10.42
C THR A 228 -0.70 -0.58 -10.56
N ILE A 229 -0.38 0.62 -10.06
CA ILE A 229 0.95 1.20 -10.18
C ILE A 229 1.59 1.44 -8.82
N VAL A 230 2.92 1.46 -8.81
CA VAL A 230 3.74 1.85 -7.66
C VAL A 230 4.34 3.21 -7.94
N TYR A 231 4.19 4.15 -7.01
CA TYR A 231 4.80 5.47 -7.11
C TYR A 231 5.31 5.98 -5.76
N GLY A 232 6.29 6.89 -5.80
CA GLY A 232 6.75 7.65 -4.64
C GLY A 232 6.03 9.01 -4.57
N PRO A 233 5.23 9.30 -3.53
CA PRO A 233 4.58 10.61 -3.37
C PRO A 233 5.58 11.77 -3.34
N ALA A 234 5.13 12.99 -3.67
CA ALA A 234 6.01 14.14 -3.68
C ALA A 234 6.40 14.50 -2.25
N GLN A 235 7.59 15.09 -2.07
CA GLN A 235 7.98 15.56 -0.75
C GLN A 235 6.99 16.62 -0.26
N GLY A 236 6.36 16.40 0.89
CA GLY A 236 5.34 17.28 1.45
C GLY A 236 3.90 16.85 1.17
N ASP A 237 3.68 15.83 0.33
CA ASP A 237 2.37 15.21 0.19
C ASP A 237 1.99 14.43 1.45
N LEU A 238 0.69 14.35 1.76
CA LEU A 238 0.16 13.58 2.89
C LEU A 238 0.67 12.13 2.85
N TYR A 239 0.69 11.52 1.67
CA TYR A 239 1.09 10.14 1.47
C TYR A 239 2.61 9.92 1.53
N SER A 240 3.43 10.98 1.47
CA SER A 240 4.89 10.86 1.62
C SER A 240 5.28 10.33 3.01
N LEU A 241 4.37 10.39 3.98
CA LEU A 241 4.54 9.86 5.33
C LEU A 241 4.43 8.31 5.39
N ALA A 242 3.83 7.68 4.37
CA ALA A 242 3.62 6.23 4.32
C ALA A 242 4.70 5.50 3.50
N GLY A 243 5.41 6.21 2.62
CA GLY A 243 6.36 5.65 1.67
C GLY A 243 5.74 5.40 0.30
N ASP A 244 6.13 4.31 -0.35
CA ASP A 244 5.61 3.97 -1.66
C ASP A 244 4.13 3.63 -1.63
N ILE A 245 3.39 4.15 -2.60
CA ILE A 245 1.96 3.92 -2.75
C ILE A 245 1.73 2.94 -3.89
N ILE A 246 0.87 1.95 -3.64
CA ILE A 246 0.49 0.91 -4.58
C ILE A 246 -1.01 1.07 -4.81
N HIS A 247 -1.42 1.78 -5.86
CA HIS A 247 -2.83 2.10 -6.12
C HIS A 247 -3.22 1.90 -7.58
N ARG A 248 -4.52 1.71 -7.84
CA ARG A 248 -5.05 1.55 -9.19
C ARG A 248 -4.97 2.85 -9.97
N LEU A 249 -4.52 2.75 -11.21
CA LEU A 249 -4.50 3.87 -12.14
C LEU A 249 -5.90 4.14 -12.68
N TYR A 250 -6.35 5.37 -12.58
CA TYR A 250 -7.57 5.84 -13.23
C TYR A 250 -7.23 6.63 -14.49
N PHE A 251 -6.38 7.64 -14.37
CA PHE A 251 -6.04 8.54 -15.48
C PHE A 251 -4.53 8.70 -15.66
N LYS A 252 -4.07 8.59 -16.91
CA LYS A 252 -2.83 9.18 -17.41
C LYS A 252 -3.17 10.56 -17.97
N VAL A 253 -2.65 11.60 -17.33
CA VAL A 253 -2.90 12.99 -17.67
C VAL A 253 -1.68 13.55 -18.39
N HIS A 254 -1.82 13.84 -19.67
CA HIS A 254 -0.79 14.42 -20.50
C HIS A 254 -0.87 15.96 -20.46
N VAL A 255 0.26 16.60 -20.16
CA VAL A 255 0.41 18.05 -20.06
C VAL A 255 1.71 18.45 -20.78
N GLY A 256 1.58 18.86 -22.05
CA GLY A 256 2.74 18.96 -22.93
C GLY A 256 3.46 17.62 -23.03
N ASP A 257 4.78 17.62 -22.77
CA ASP A 257 5.62 16.41 -22.79
C ASP A 257 5.63 15.63 -21.46
N SER A 258 4.89 16.12 -20.46
CA SER A 258 4.83 15.49 -19.12
C SER A 258 3.57 14.63 -18.97
N THR A 259 3.73 13.51 -18.27
CA THR A 259 2.62 12.64 -17.88
C THR A 259 2.52 12.59 -16.36
N TYR A 260 1.28 12.70 -15.87
CA TYR A 260 0.90 12.58 -14.48
C TYR A 260 -0.13 11.48 -14.30
N TYR A 261 -0.16 10.87 -13.12
CA TYR A 261 -1.03 9.74 -12.84
C TYR A 261 -2.05 10.11 -11.76
N LEU A 262 -3.33 9.86 -12.00
CA LEU A 262 -4.36 9.94 -10.96
C LEU A 262 -4.72 8.53 -10.53
N THR A 263 -4.53 8.27 -9.24
CA THR A 263 -4.66 6.94 -8.65
C THR A 263 -5.69 6.92 -7.54
N LYS A 264 -6.12 5.71 -7.20
CA LYS A 264 -7.01 5.44 -6.08
C LYS A 264 -6.79 4.01 -5.57
N GLY A 265 -6.77 3.84 -4.25
CA GLY A 265 -6.86 2.51 -3.64
C GLY A 265 -8.22 1.86 -3.88
N ASP A 266 -8.26 0.57 -4.22
CA ASP A 266 -9.51 -0.14 -4.50
C ASP A 266 -10.50 -0.10 -3.33
N ASN A 267 -10.00 -0.16 -2.09
CA ASN A 267 -10.77 -0.06 -0.84
C ASN A 267 -10.93 1.39 -0.33
N ASN A 268 -10.37 2.37 -1.02
CA ASN A 268 -10.50 3.78 -0.64
C ASN A 268 -11.85 4.34 -1.12
N PRO A 269 -12.48 5.26 -0.38
CA PRO A 269 -13.75 5.88 -0.78
C PRO A 269 -13.58 6.94 -1.87
N VAL A 270 -12.42 7.58 -1.97
CA VAL A 270 -12.13 8.68 -2.91
C VAL A 270 -10.76 8.51 -3.57
N MET A 271 -10.46 9.30 -4.60
CA MET A 271 -9.14 9.31 -5.25
C MET A 271 -8.06 9.89 -4.35
N ASP A 272 -6.80 9.54 -4.61
CA ASP A 272 -5.68 9.98 -3.78
C ASP A 272 -5.54 11.50 -3.75
N ILE A 273 -5.84 12.18 -4.86
CA ILE A 273 -5.83 13.66 -4.94
C ILE A 273 -6.95 14.33 -4.13
N GLN A 274 -8.02 13.59 -3.80
CA GLN A 274 -9.15 14.09 -3.02
C GLN A 274 -8.88 14.02 -1.50
N GLU A 275 -7.79 13.37 -1.10
CA GLU A 275 -7.38 13.21 0.30
C GLU A 275 -6.71 14.47 0.84
N TYR A 276 -7.12 14.87 2.05
CA TYR A 276 -6.57 16.03 2.74
C TYR A 276 -6.69 15.89 4.26
N SER A 277 -5.59 16.17 4.96
CA SER A 277 -5.55 16.26 6.41
C SER A 277 -5.59 17.73 6.84
N TYR A 278 -6.70 18.16 7.42
CA TYR A 278 -6.86 19.53 7.94
C TYR A 278 -5.93 19.82 9.13
N PRO A 279 -5.73 18.90 10.10
CA PRO A 279 -4.78 19.13 11.19
C PRO A 279 -3.33 19.28 10.73
N ARG A 280 -2.96 18.62 9.62
CA ARG A 280 -1.58 18.69 9.07
C ARG A 280 -1.43 19.74 7.97
N VAL A 281 -2.53 20.23 7.42
CA VAL A 281 -2.56 21.13 6.26
C VAL A 281 -1.84 20.51 5.07
N MET A 282 -2.14 19.24 4.79
CA MET A 282 -1.48 18.43 3.76
C MET A 282 -2.50 17.68 2.90
N GLY A 283 -2.34 17.74 1.58
CA GLY A 283 -3.06 16.90 0.61
C GLY A 283 -2.08 16.10 -0.24
N ASN A 284 -2.57 15.49 -1.32
CA ASN A 284 -1.71 14.82 -2.28
C ASN A 284 -1.74 15.52 -3.64
N SER A 285 -0.62 15.45 -4.35
CA SER A 285 -0.49 15.92 -5.73
C SER A 285 -0.45 14.74 -6.70
N PRO A 286 -0.85 14.92 -7.98
CA PRO A 286 -0.68 13.89 -9.00
C PRO A 286 0.81 13.53 -9.18
N PRO A 287 1.23 12.27 -8.96
CA PRO A 287 2.61 11.86 -9.23
C PRO A 287 2.97 12.01 -10.71
N GLY A 288 4.16 12.55 -10.99
CA GLY A 288 4.72 12.64 -12.34
C GLY A 288 5.61 11.45 -12.73
N ASN A 289 6.19 11.51 -13.92
CA ASN A 289 7.08 10.47 -14.46
C ASN A 289 8.28 10.13 -13.55
N SER A 290 8.85 11.10 -12.83
CA SER A 290 9.97 10.85 -11.90
C SER A 290 9.55 10.10 -10.63
N GLN A 291 8.26 10.14 -10.29
CA GLN A 291 7.68 9.48 -9.13
C GLN A 291 7.13 8.10 -9.46
N TYR A 292 6.76 7.88 -10.73
CA TYR A 292 6.34 6.59 -11.24
C TYR A 292 7.46 5.56 -11.13
N LYS A 293 7.16 4.42 -10.51
CA LYS A 293 8.13 3.33 -10.34
C LYS A 293 7.82 2.10 -11.18
N GLY A 294 6.58 1.92 -11.63
CA GLY A 294 6.20 0.78 -12.46
C GLY A 294 4.78 0.30 -12.19
N LYS A 295 4.32 -0.65 -12.99
CA LYS A 295 3.05 -1.36 -12.78
C LYS A 295 3.25 -2.70 -12.09
N VAL A 296 2.27 -3.10 -11.31
CA VAL A 296 2.23 -4.41 -10.66
C VAL A 296 1.85 -5.46 -11.70
N ILE A 297 2.73 -6.43 -11.93
CA ILE A 297 2.50 -7.54 -12.88
C ILE A 297 2.22 -8.88 -12.20
N GLY A 298 2.34 -8.93 -10.88
CA GLY A 298 2.13 -10.13 -10.09
C GLY A 298 2.27 -9.85 -8.60
N ARG A 299 1.79 -10.78 -7.78
CA ARG A 299 1.92 -10.74 -6.33
C ARG A 299 2.25 -12.11 -5.77
N ILE A 300 2.95 -12.12 -4.65
CA ILE A 300 3.24 -13.31 -3.86
C ILE A 300 2.64 -13.09 -2.46
N PRO A 301 1.58 -13.82 -2.09
CA PRO A 301 0.91 -13.63 -0.81
C PRO A 301 1.82 -13.84 0.39
N TYR A 302 1.57 -13.07 1.45
CA TYR A 302 2.19 -13.18 2.78
C TYR A 302 3.71 -12.94 2.89
N ILE A 303 4.49 -13.04 1.81
CA ILE A 303 5.96 -12.86 1.86
C ILE A 303 6.35 -11.44 2.27
N GLY A 304 5.52 -10.45 1.94
CA GLY A 304 5.73 -9.06 2.32
C GLY A 304 5.77 -8.84 3.83
N TYR A 305 5.15 -9.71 4.65
CA TYR A 305 5.18 -9.59 6.11
C TYR A 305 6.59 -9.62 6.70
N LEU A 306 7.53 -10.33 6.08
CA LEU A 306 8.94 -10.30 6.50
C LEU A 306 9.52 -8.88 6.34
N LYS A 307 9.28 -8.23 5.20
CA LYS A 307 9.71 -6.84 4.97
C LYS A 307 9.00 -5.87 5.91
N LEU A 308 7.70 -6.04 6.15
CA LEU A 308 6.93 -5.20 7.07
C LEU A 308 7.50 -5.27 8.49
N PHE A 309 7.79 -6.48 8.97
CA PHE A 309 8.39 -6.70 10.28
C PHE A 309 9.75 -6.02 10.41
N ILE A 310 10.67 -6.25 9.47
CA ILE A 310 12.02 -5.64 9.47
C ILE A 310 11.95 -4.10 9.40
N SER A 311 10.93 -3.57 8.71
CA SER A 311 10.73 -2.13 8.52
C SER A 311 9.90 -1.47 9.63
N GLY A 312 9.49 -2.21 10.67
CA GLY A 312 8.75 -1.68 11.81
C GLY A 312 7.24 -1.47 11.61
N PHE A 313 6.65 -2.00 10.53
CA PHE A 313 5.22 -1.90 10.23
C PHE A 313 4.40 -2.98 10.95
N PHE A 314 4.33 -2.91 12.28
CA PHE A 314 3.70 -3.94 13.11
C PHE A 314 2.18 -3.84 13.22
N SER A 315 1.61 -2.63 13.16
CA SER A 315 0.18 -2.39 13.34
C SER A 315 -0.57 -2.39 12.02
N GLU A 316 -1.75 -3.00 12.00
CA GLU A 316 -2.69 -2.88 10.87
C GLU A 316 -3.13 -1.43 10.68
N THR A 317 -3.39 -1.07 9.42
CA THR A 317 -3.96 0.23 9.06
C THR A 317 -5.48 0.21 9.19
N THR A 318 -6.12 1.37 9.10
CA THR A 318 -7.58 1.48 9.03
C THR A 318 -8.15 0.65 7.87
N ASN A 319 -9.41 0.21 8.03
CA ASN A 319 -10.21 -0.51 7.03
C ASN A 319 -9.65 -1.89 6.60
N CYS A 320 -8.76 -2.51 7.37
CA CYS A 320 -8.32 -3.90 7.12
C CYS A 320 -9.42 -4.94 7.38
N ASP A 321 -10.43 -4.56 8.17
CA ASP A 321 -11.58 -5.36 8.56
C ASP A 321 -12.75 -5.29 7.56
N SER A 322 -12.64 -4.49 6.48
CA SER A 322 -13.72 -4.28 5.53
C SER A 322 -13.25 -4.06 4.08
N THR A 323 -14.13 -4.36 3.14
CA THR A 323 -13.96 -4.11 1.70
C THR A 323 -14.99 -3.11 1.21
N LEU A 324 -14.58 -2.23 0.30
CA LEU A 324 -15.48 -1.31 -0.39
C LEU A 324 -15.89 -1.91 -1.74
N GLU A 325 -17.18 -2.06 -1.96
CA GLU A 325 -17.74 -2.42 -3.24
C GLU A 325 -18.34 -1.18 -3.89
N ILE A 326 -17.81 -0.87 -5.08
CA ILE A 326 -18.33 0.20 -5.92
C ILE A 326 -19.48 -0.39 -6.74
N PRO A 327 -20.69 0.21 -6.71
CA PRO A 327 -21.79 -0.29 -7.51
C PRO A 327 -21.42 -0.30 -9.00
N PRO A 328 -21.86 -1.31 -9.77
CA PRO A 328 -21.63 -1.35 -11.21
C PRO A 328 -22.28 -0.12 -11.86
N ALA A 329 -21.57 0.48 -12.83
CA ALA A 329 -21.97 1.70 -13.52
C ALA A 329 -23.20 1.53 -14.42
#